data_AF-A0AAJ4VHW8-F1
#
_entry.id   AF-A0AAJ4VHW8-F1
#
_cell.length_a   1.000
_cell.length_b   1.000
_cell.length_c   1.000
_cell.angle_alpha   90.00
_cell.angle_beta   90.00
_cell.angle_gamma   90.00
#
_symmetry.space_group_name_H-M   'P 1'
#
loop_
_entity.id
_entity.type
_entity.pdbx_description
1 polymer ?
#
loop_
_entity_poly.entity_id
_entity_poly.type
_entity_poly.pdbx_seq_one_letter_code
_entity_poly.pdbx_strand_id
1 'polypeptide(L)'
;MNIGARIKEEREINGWSQEELANKLHVTRQSVSKWELGKVYPGIDILVQMSDIFDVSLDELIKGDKNLKNTIIETYRNDPNHNQNYYDRPMNGWEFLSRYWWVVIPFGGIIIGIINALLQ
;
A
#
# COMPACT_ATOMS: atom_id res chain seq x y z
N MET A 1 9.54 3.98 -20.24
CA MET A 1 9.56 5.23 -19.45
C MET A 1 9.87 4.85 -18.02
N ASN A 2 10.84 5.50 -17.39
CA ASN A 2 11.13 5.29 -15.97
C ASN A 2 10.23 6.21 -15.14
N ILE A 3 9.95 5.82 -13.90
CA ILE A 3 9.05 6.57 -13.01
C ILE A 3 9.47 8.02 -12.77
N GLY A 4 10.77 8.33 -12.74
CA GLY A 4 11.28 9.69 -12.59
C GLY A 4 10.85 10.61 -13.73
N ALA A 5 10.86 10.11 -14.97
CA ALA A 5 10.36 10.86 -16.12
C ALA A 5 8.84 11.10 -16.02
N ARG A 6 8.08 10.14 -15.47
CA ARG A 6 6.63 10.28 -15.26
C ARG A 6 6.33 11.32 -14.18
N ILE A 7 7.03 11.28 -13.05
CA ILE A 7 6.89 12.29 -11.99
C ILE A 7 7.13 13.69 -12.55
N LYS A 8 8.17 13.85 -13.38
CA LYS A 8 8.47 15.12 -14.03
C LYS A 8 7.34 15.57 -14.96
N GLU A 9 6.83 14.66 -15.79
CA GLU A 9 5.73 14.93 -16.72
C GLU A 9 4.47 15.38 -15.98
N GLU A 10 4.01 14.61 -14.97
CA GLU A 10 2.81 14.96 -14.19
C GLU A 10 2.98 16.30 -13.46
N ARG A 11 4.17 16.55 -12.91
CA ARG A 11 4.50 17.85 -12.29
C ARG A 11 4.36 19.00 -13.28
N GLU A 12 4.88 18.83 -14.50
CA GLU A 12 4.87 19.86 -15.55
C GLU A 12 3.46 20.07 -16.12
N ILE A 13 2.67 19.01 -16.27
CA ILE A 13 1.24 19.09 -16.65
C ILE A 13 0.46 19.93 -15.64
N ASN A 14 0.75 19.75 -14.35
CA ASN A 14 0.13 20.53 -13.28
C ASN A 14 0.73 21.93 -13.10
N GLY A 15 1.75 22.30 -13.87
CA GLY A 15 2.40 23.62 -13.80
C GLY A 15 3.21 23.85 -12.52
N TRP A 16 3.61 22.79 -11.82
CA TRP A 16 4.34 22.91 -10.55
C TRP A 16 5.85 22.94 -10.75
N SER A 17 6.56 23.69 -9.93
CA SER A 17 8.00 23.58 -9.73
C SER A 17 8.36 22.37 -8.86
N GLN A 18 9.63 21.96 -8.87
CA GLN A 18 10.10 20.89 -7.97
C GLN A 18 9.89 21.24 -6.49
N GLU A 19 9.97 22.53 -6.13
CA GLU A 19 9.72 23.02 -4.78
C GLU A 19 8.24 22.87 -4.39
N GLU A 20 7.32 23.22 -5.30
CA GLU A 20 5.88 23.09 -5.06
C GLU A 20 5.44 21.63 -4.91
N LEU A 21 5.97 20.72 -5.74
CA LEU A 21 5.74 19.30 -5.58
C LEU A 21 6.29 18.78 -4.25
N ALA A 22 7.48 19.24 -3.86
CA ALA A 22 8.09 18.87 -2.59
C ALA A 22 7.24 19.32 -1.39
N ASN A 23 6.71 20.55 -1.44
CA ASN A 23 5.82 21.10 -0.42
C ASN A 23 4.51 20.31 -0.31
N LYS A 24 3.91 19.91 -1.44
CA LYS A 24 2.69 19.09 -1.48
C LYS A 24 2.87 17.70 -0.87
N LEU A 25 4.06 17.13 -1.05
CA LEU A 25 4.42 15.80 -0.55
C LEU A 25 5.12 15.82 0.81
N HIS A 26 5.28 17.01 1.42
CA HIS A 26 6.01 17.19 2.68
C HIS A 26 7.43 16.61 2.67
N VAL A 27 8.14 16.73 1.55
CA VAL A 27 9.52 16.29 1.36
C VAL A 27 10.44 17.44 0.97
N THR A 28 11.74 17.17 0.88
CA THR A 28 12.70 18.16 0.40
C THR A 28 12.69 18.23 -1.14
N ARG A 29 12.95 19.42 -1.69
CA ARG A 29 13.16 19.57 -3.15
C ARG A 29 14.26 18.68 -3.69
N GLN A 30 15.31 18.43 -2.90
CA GLN A 30 16.40 17.51 -3.26
C GLN A 30 15.88 16.08 -3.47
N SER A 31 14.89 15.63 -2.69
CA SER A 31 14.23 14.33 -2.90
C SER A 31 13.56 14.28 -4.26
N VAL A 32 12.72 15.27 -4.58
CA VAL A 32 12.05 15.38 -5.88
C VAL A 32 13.06 15.38 -7.03
N SER A 33 14.12 16.18 -6.94
CA SER A 33 15.17 16.21 -7.96
C SER A 33 15.86 14.85 -8.14
N LYS A 34 16.13 14.11 -7.05
CA LYS A 34 16.73 12.78 -7.14
C LYS A 34 15.78 11.77 -7.82
N TRP A 35 14.49 11.86 -7.56
CA TRP A 35 13.48 10.99 -8.19
C TRP A 35 13.36 11.27 -9.69
N GLU A 36 13.24 12.54 -10.09
CA GLU A 36 13.14 12.93 -11.51
C GLU A 36 14.40 12.57 -12.31
N LEU A 37 15.57 12.58 -11.65
CA LEU A 37 16.84 12.14 -12.24
C LEU A 37 17.03 10.61 -12.20
N GLY A 38 16.10 9.85 -11.64
CA GLY A 38 16.19 8.40 -11.50
C GLY A 38 17.31 7.91 -10.56
N LYS A 39 17.83 8.79 -9.69
CA LYS A 39 18.93 8.45 -8.76
C LYS A 39 18.45 7.60 -7.59
N VAL A 40 17.21 7.80 -7.15
CA VAL A 40 16.56 7.13 -6.02
C VAL A 40 15.09 6.96 -6.37
N TYR A 41 14.44 5.92 -5.86
CA TYR A 41 13.00 5.74 -5.98
C TYR A 41 12.25 6.41 -4.81
N PRO A 42 11.05 6.99 -5.04
CA PRO A 42 10.18 7.40 -3.95
C PRO A 42 9.73 6.18 -3.14
N GLY A 43 9.51 6.37 -1.84
CA GLY A 43 8.87 5.37 -0.99
C GLY A 43 7.43 5.10 -1.44
N ILE A 44 6.90 3.94 -1.11
CA ILE A 44 5.54 3.54 -1.48
C ILE A 44 4.44 4.50 -0.96
N ASP A 45 4.64 5.05 0.23
CA ASP A 45 3.80 6.07 0.87
C ASP A 45 3.79 7.37 0.06
N ILE A 46 4.94 7.76 -0.49
CA ILE A 46 5.05 8.90 -1.39
C ILE A 46 4.41 8.58 -2.74
N LEU A 47 4.56 7.36 -3.26
CA LEU A 47 3.95 6.96 -4.51
C LEU A 47 2.42 6.99 -4.43
N VAL A 48 1.84 6.58 -3.30
CA VAL A 48 0.39 6.69 -3.04
C VAL A 48 -0.04 8.15 -2.97
N GLN A 49 0.69 9.00 -2.24
CA GLN A 49 0.39 10.43 -2.21
C GLN A 49 0.50 11.08 -3.60
N MET A 50 1.48 10.66 -4.40
CA MET A 50 1.64 11.10 -5.79
C MET A 50 0.43 10.71 -6.64
N SER A 51 -0.07 9.48 -6.52
CA SER A 51 -1.29 9.08 -7.24
C SER A 51 -2.48 9.96 -6.89
N ASP A 52 -2.63 10.33 -5.61
CA ASP A 52 -3.73 11.18 -5.16
C ASP A 52 -3.61 12.62 -5.69
N ILE A 53 -2.42 13.23 -5.63
CA ILE A 53 -2.24 14.63 -6.05
C ILE A 53 -2.20 14.80 -7.57
N PHE A 54 -1.75 13.78 -8.31
CA PHE A 54 -1.73 13.79 -9.77
C PHE A 54 -3.04 13.30 -10.38
N ASP A 55 -3.97 12.77 -9.58
CA ASP A 55 -5.23 12.18 -10.03
C ASP A 55 -5.03 11.05 -11.07
N VAL A 56 -4.02 10.20 -10.82
CA VAL A 56 -3.70 9.03 -11.65
C VAL A 56 -3.63 7.79 -10.78
N SER A 57 -3.96 6.63 -11.34
CA SER A 57 -3.82 5.37 -10.59
C SER A 57 -2.34 5.07 -10.29
N LEU A 58 -2.07 4.42 -9.16
CA LEU A 58 -0.71 4.00 -8.81
C LEU A 58 -0.10 3.11 -9.92
N ASP A 59 -0.88 2.20 -10.48
CA ASP A 59 -0.47 1.37 -11.62
C ASP A 59 -0.03 2.18 -12.83
N GLU A 60 -0.72 3.28 -13.13
CA GLU A 60 -0.38 4.19 -14.22
C GLU A 60 0.89 5.00 -13.93
N LEU A 61 1.01 5.51 -12.70
CA LEU A 61 2.19 6.25 -12.24
C LEU A 61 3.48 5.42 -12.36
N ILE A 62 3.41 4.12 -12.06
CA ILE A 62 4.56 3.21 -12.08
C ILE A 62 4.73 2.44 -13.40
N LYS A 63 3.79 2.60 -14.34
CA LYS A 63 3.72 1.80 -15.56
C LYS A 63 4.99 1.96 -16.41
N GLY A 64 5.58 0.84 -16.78
CA GLY A 64 6.75 0.81 -17.68
C GLY A 64 8.10 0.81 -16.98
N ASP A 65 8.14 0.95 -15.65
CA ASP A 65 9.36 0.73 -14.85
C ASP A 65 9.44 -0.72 -14.36
N LYS A 66 10.07 -1.58 -15.16
CA LYS A 66 10.18 -3.03 -14.89
C LYS A 66 11.01 -3.34 -13.64
N ASN A 67 11.86 -2.42 -13.20
CA ASN A 67 12.78 -2.63 -12.09
C ASN A 67 12.21 -2.12 -10.76
N LEU A 68 11.26 -1.18 -10.80
CA LEU A 68 10.62 -0.62 -9.60
C LEU A 68 10.06 -1.71 -8.67
N LYS A 69 9.37 -2.72 -9.23
CA LYS A 69 8.80 -3.81 -8.43
C LYS A 69 9.85 -4.52 -7.59
N ASN A 70 10.99 -4.85 -8.19
CA ASN A 70 12.08 -5.53 -7.48
C ASN A 70 12.71 -4.61 -6.43
N THR A 71 12.91 -3.33 -6.76
CA THR A 71 13.46 -2.37 -5.82
C THR A 71 12.54 -2.12 -4.61
N ILE A 72 11.23 -2.03 -4.82
CA ILE A 72 10.26 -1.91 -3.72
C ILE A 72 10.31 -3.16 -2.85
N ILE A 73 10.28 -4.36 -3.44
CA ILE A 73 10.37 -5.63 -2.71
C ILE A 73 11.67 -5.72 -1.89
N GLU A 74 12.80 -5.36 -2.47
CA GLU A 74 14.10 -5.33 -1.78
C GLU A 74 14.13 -4.28 -0.66
N THR A 75 13.56 -3.10 -0.88
CA THR A 75 13.47 -2.05 0.14
C THR A 75 12.62 -2.51 1.33
N TYR A 76 11.48 -3.14 1.07
CA TYR A 76 10.62 -3.72 2.10
C TYR A 76 11.27 -4.91 2.82
N ARG A 77 11.98 -5.78 2.09
CA ARG A 77 12.65 -6.95 2.67
C ARG A 77 13.78 -6.56 3.63
N ASN A 78 14.39 -5.41 3.40
CA ASN A 78 15.52 -4.92 4.19
C ASN A 78 15.13 -3.88 5.26
N ASP A 79 13.84 -3.62 5.48
CA ASP A 79 13.37 -2.72 6.53
C ASP A 79 13.60 -3.37 7.92
N PRO A 80 14.48 -2.80 8.78
CA PRO A 80 14.84 -3.40 10.08
C PRO A 80 13.69 -3.36 11.10
N ASN A 81 12.64 -2.57 10.84
CA ASN A 81 11.42 -2.52 11.65
C ASN A 81 10.27 -3.34 11.05
N HIS A 82 10.47 -3.95 9.88
CA HIS A 82 9.51 -4.91 9.32
C HIS A 82 9.57 -6.18 10.16
N ASN A 83 8.70 -6.28 11.15
CA ASN A 83 8.54 -7.50 11.91
C ASN A 83 7.82 -8.54 11.05
N GLN A 84 8.59 -9.26 10.23
CA GLN A 84 8.14 -10.38 9.41
C GLN A 84 7.37 -11.43 10.24
N ASN A 85 7.63 -11.52 11.55
CA ASN A 85 6.93 -12.43 12.47
C ASN A 85 5.43 -12.10 12.69
N TYR A 86 4.91 -11.00 12.15
CA TYR A 86 3.46 -10.71 12.23
C TYR A 86 2.63 -11.70 11.40
N TYR A 87 3.13 -12.12 10.23
CA TYR A 87 2.46 -13.10 9.38
C TYR A 87 2.93 -14.55 9.59
N ASP A 88 4.13 -14.74 10.14
CA ASP A 88 4.69 -16.06 10.43
C ASP A 88 4.21 -16.67 11.77
N ARG A 89 3.41 -15.92 12.56
CA ARG A 89 2.83 -16.42 13.82
C ARG A 89 1.57 -17.26 13.56
N PRO A 90 1.33 -18.33 14.34
CA PRO A 90 0.09 -19.08 14.24
C PRO A 90 -1.10 -18.16 14.47
N MET A 91 -2.12 -18.35 13.63
CA MET A 91 -3.29 -17.48 13.62
C MET A 91 -4.03 -17.57 14.96
N ASN A 92 -4.33 -16.43 15.57
CA ASN A 92 -5.10 -16.41 16.82
C ASN A 92 -6.61 -16.53 16.54
N GLY A 93 -7.38 -16.83 17.59
CA GLY A 93 -8.83 -17.02 17.48
C GLY A 93 -9.60 -15.82 16.91
N TRP A 94 -9.12 -14.60 17.15
CA TRP A 94 -9.74 -13.38 16.62
C TRP A 94 -9.51 -13.20 15.13
N GLU A 95 -8.31 -13.53 14.65
CA GLU A 95 -7.97 -13.54 13.22
C GLU A 95 -8.69 -14.66 12.47
N PHE A 96 -8.85 -15.82 13.11
CA PHE A 96 -9.67 -16.89 12.56
C PHE A 96 -11.13 -16.48 12.42
N LEU A 97 -11.71 -15.89 13.47
CA LEU A 97 -13.11 -15.48 13.48
C LEU A 97 -13.40 -14.34 12.49
N SER A 98 -12.46 -13.41 12.29
CA SER A 98 -12.63 -12.32 11.32
C SER A 98 -12.58 -12.81 9.87
N ARG A 99 -11.73 -13.80 9.56
CA ARG A 99 -11.64 -14.38 8.20
C ARG A 99 -12.74 -15.39 7.90
N TYR A 100 -13.24 -16.08 8.92
CA TYR A 100 -14.24 -17.13 8.79
C TYR A 100 -15.51 -16.79 9.56
N TRP A 101 -15.95 -15.54 9.51
CA TRP A 101 -17.17 -15.10 10.22
C TRP A 101 -18.39 -15.95 9.85
N TRP A 102 -18.47 -16.44 8.62
CA TRP A 102 -19.54 -17.31 8.14
C TRP A 102 -19.69 -18.62 8.95
N VAL A 103 -18.65 -19.05 9.67
CA VAL A 103 -18.67 -20.26 10.50
C VAL A 103 -19.67 -20.12 11.66
N VAL A 104 -20.01 -18.90 12.09
CA VAL A 104 -21.03 -18.71 13.16
C VAL A 104 -22.43 -19.14 12.72
N ILE A 105 -22.73 -19.15 11.42
CA ILE A 105 -24.05 -19.47 10.87
C ILE A 105 -24.48 -20.92 11.15
N PRO A 106 -23.69 -21.96 10.80
CA PRO A 106 -24.06 -23.35 11.12
C PRO A 106 -24.15 -23.62 12.63
N PHE A 107 -23.28 -23.02 13.45
CA PHE A 107 -23.34 -23.19 14.90
C PHE A 107 -24.55 -22.49 15.54
N GLY A 108 -24.98 -21.34 15.01
CA GLY A 108 -26.19 -20.66 15.46
C GLY A 108 -27.45 -21.52 15.29
N GLY A 109 -27.58 -22.22 14.16
CA GLY A 109 -28.70 -23.12 13.90
C GLY A 109 -28.77 -24.31 14.87
N ILE A 110 -27.62 -24.89 15.22
CA ILE A 110 -27.53 -25.99 16.19
C ILE A 110 -27.94 -25.52 17.59
N ILE A 111 -27.49 -24.34 18.02
CA ILE A 111 -27.84 -23.76 19.32
C ILE A 111 -29.35 -23.49 19.40
N ILE A 112 -29.96 -22.90 18.37
CA ILE A 112 -31.41 -22.67 18.29
C ILE A 112 -32.18 -23.99 18.37
N GLY A 113 -31.73 -25.02 17.67
CA GLY A 113 -32.34 -26.35 17.70
C GLY A 113 -32.33 -26.99 19.09
N ILE A 114 -31.20 -26.88 19.82
CA ILE A 114 -31.08 -27.40 21.18
C ILE A 114 -31.99 -26.63 22.16
N ILE A 115 -32.05 -25.30 22.06
CA ILE A 115 -32.94 -24.49 22.90
C ILE A 115 -34.39 -24.87 22.65
N ASN A 116 -34.81 -25.03 21.40
CA ASN A 116 -36.17 -25.44 21.06
C ASN A 116 -36.51 -26.86 21.56
N ALA A 117 -35.53 -27.77 21.60
CA ALA A 117 -35.70 -29.12 22.13
C ALA A 117 -35.77 -29.17 23.67
N LEU A 118 -35.13 -28.22 24.37
CA LEU A 118 -35.19 -28.11 25.84
C LEU A 118 -36.42 -27.36 26.35
N LEU A 119 -37.14 -26.66 25.47
CA LEU A 119 -38.37 -25.91 25.78
C LEU A 119 -39.67 -26.69 25.47
N GLN A 120 -39.57 -27.94 25.00
CA GLN A 120 -40.68 -28.89 24.82
C GLN A 120 -40.72 -29.89 25.97
#